data_AF-A0AAW9EDI1-F1
#
_entry.id   AF-A0AAW9EDI1-F1
#
_cell.length_a   1.000
_cell.length_b   1.000
_cell.length_c   1.000
_cell.angle_alpha   90.00
_cell.angle_beta   90.00
_cell.angle_gamma   90.00
#
_symmetry.space_group_name_H-M   'P 1'
#
loop_
_entity.id
_entity.type
_entity.pdbx_description
1 polymer ?
#
loop_
_entity_poly.entity_id
_entity_poly.type
_entity_poly.pdbx_seq_one_letter_code
_entity_poly.pdbx_strand_id
1 'polypeptide(L)' 'IPSNKAILPILWQLFPDNPYLLDTEFTLTPRLSQSGYAVKPIAGRCGSNIGLVDHQENVLGETSGQFEHQENIYQELW' A
#
# COMPACT_ATOMS: atom_id res chain seq x y z
N ILE A 1 -10.98 -15.76 -1.11
CA ILE A 1 -10.01 -15.21 -2.08
C ILE A 1 -9.93 -13.66 -2.06
N PRO A 2 -11.00 -12.84 -1.91
CA PRO A 2 -10.87 -11.38 -2.10
C PRO A 2 -10.19 -10.61 -0.96
N SER A 3 -9.77 -11.27 0.12
CA SER A 3 -9.12 -10.60 1.26
C SER A 3 -7.62 -10.35 1.06
N ASN A 4 -7.07 -10.71 -0.09
CA ASN A 4 -5.66 -10.52 -0.43
C ASN A 4 -5.46 -9.10 -1.00
N LYS A 5 -4.49 -8.32 -0.47
CA LYS A 5 -4.23 -6.93 -0.90
C LYS A 5 -3.66 -6.82 -2.31
N ALA A 6 -3.19 -7.92 -2.91
CA ALA A 6 -2.82 -7.96 -4.33
C ALA A 6 -3.99 -7.62 -5.26
N ILE A 7 -5.23 -7.65 -4.80
CA ILE A 7 -6.38 -7.24 -5.62
C ILE A 7 -6.43 -5.72 -5.82
N LEU A 8 -5.82 -4.93 -4.94
CA LEU A 8 -5.96 -3.47 -4.95
C LEU A 8 -5.30 -2.82 -6.19
N PRO A 9 -4.06 -3.16 -6.59
CA PRO A 9 -3.51 -2.69 -7.87
C PRO A 9 -4.38 -3.07 -9.08
N ILE A 10 -4.96 -4.27 -9.06
CA ILE A 10 -5.82 -4.73 -10.15
C ILE A 10 -7.12 -3.91 -10.19
N LEU A 11 -7.74 -3.62 -9.04
CA LEU A 11 -8.93 -2.78 -8.97
C LEU A 11 -8.64 -1.35 -9.45
N TRP A 12 -7.49 -0.79 -9.09
CA TRP A 12 -7.08 0.54 -9.56
C TRP A 12 -6.93 0.58 -11.09
N GLN A 13 -6.27 -0.43 -11.68
CA GLN A 13 -6.12 -0.53 -13.14
C GLN A 13 -7.46 -0.72 -13.86
N LEU A 14 -8.40 -1.45 -13.26
CA LEU A 14 -9.73 -1.68 -13.84
C LEU A 14 -10.67 -0.47 -13.70
N PHE A 15 -10.47 0.36 -12.66
CA PHE A 15 -11.34 1.49 -12.33
C PHE A 15 -10.53 2.75 -11.93
N PRO A 16 -9.74 3.34 -12.86
CA PRO A 16 -8.71 4.34 -12.55
C PRO A 16 -9.20 5.69 -12.01
N ASP A 17 -10.50 5.97 -12.07
CA ASP A 17 -11.11 7.21 -11.56
C ASP A 17 -12.22 6.94 -10.52
N ASN A 18 -12.20 5.77 -9.89
CA ASN A 18 -13.19 5.45 -8.87
C ASN A 18 -12.94 6.28 -7.60
N PRO A 19 -13.92 7.06 -7.12
CA PRO A 19 -13.74 7.95 -5.95
C PRO A 19 -13.52 7.21 -4.63
N TYR A 20 -13.66 5.88 -4.61
CA TYR A 20 -13.45 5.04 -3.43
C TYR A 20 -12.17 4.21 -3.51
N LEU A 21 -11.42 4.29 -4.60
CA LEU A 21 -10.13 3.63 -4.74
C LEU A 21 -9.00 4.63 -4.54
N LEU A 22 -7.91 4.13 -3.96
CA LEU A 22 -6.67 4.86 -3.79
C LEU A 22 -5.64 4.27 -4.75
N ASP A 23 -4.73 5.11 -5.26
CA ASP A 23 -3.67 4.65 -6.15
C ASP A 23 -2.88 3.55 -5.45
N THR A 24 -2.78 2.38 -6.10
CA THR A 24 -2.13 1.21 -5.50
C THR A 24 -1.31 0.47 -6.54
N GLU A 25 -0.06 0.18 -6.22
CA GLU A 25 0.89 -0.48 -7.10
C GLU A 25 1.71 -1.55 -6.36
N PHE A 26 2.26 -2.52 -7.10
CA PHE A 26 3.18 -3.52 -6.55
C PHE A 26 4.60 -2.97 -6.34
N THR A 27 4.89 -1.80 -6.90
CA THR A 27 6.19 -1.12 -6.78
C THR A 27 5.97 0.34 -6.44
N LEU A 28 6.94 0.95 -5.76
CA LEU A 28 6.88 2.37 -5.44
C LEU A 28 7.03 3.20 -6.72
N THR A 29 5.99 3.94 -7.09
CA THR A 29 5.98 4.82 -8.25
C THR A 29 6.30 6.27 -7.85
N PRO A 30 6.77 7.13 -8.77
CA PRO A 30 7.02 8.54 -8.48
C PRO A 30 5.77 9.27 -7.96
N ARG A 31 4.58 8.87 -8.40
CA ARG A 31 3.31 9.45 -7.94
C ARG A 31 3.07 9.13 -6.47
N LEU A 32 3.24 7.86 -6.08
CA LEU A 32 3.10 7.42 -4.70
C LEU A 32 4.16 8.07 -3.78
N SER A 33 5.39 8.22 -4.26
CA SER A 33 6.44 8.96 -3.52
C SER A 33 6.05 10.42 -3.29
N GLN A 34 5.39 11.08 -4.25
CA GLN A 34 4.96 12.48 -4.14
C GLN A 34 3.70 12.69 -3.30
N SER A 35 2.80 11.70 -3.23
CA SER A 35 1.60 11.76 -2.38
C SER A 35 1.87 11.28 -0.95
N GLY A 36 2.91 10.46 -0.75
CA GLY A 36 3.04 9.60 0.41
C GLY A 36 2.25 8.29 0.23
N TYR A 37 2.68 7.25 0.94
CA TYR A 37 2.20 5.90 0.74
C TYR A 37 2.24 5.04 2.01
N ALA A 38 1.38 4.03 2.02
CA ALA A 38 1.40 2.92 2.97
C ALA A 38 2.01 1.67 2.31
N VAL A 39 3.03 1.09 2.94
CA VAL A 39 3.61 -0.21 2.59
C VAL A 39 2.85 -1.29 3.35
N LYS A 40 2.28 -2.27 2.62
CA LYS A 40 1.45 -3.31 3.24
C LYS A 40 1.74 -4.70 2.65
N PRO A 41 1.99 -5.72 3.48
CA PRO A 41 2.16 -7.09 3.02
C PRO A 41 0.87 -7.64 2.42
N ILE A 42 1.01 -8.29 1.27
CA ILE A 42 -0.07 -8.82 0.43
C ILE A 42 -1.04 -9.72 1.23
N ALA A 43 -0.51 -10.66 2.02
CA ALA A 43 -1.30 -11.57 2.85
C ALA A 43 -1.24 -11.24 4.36
N GLY A 44 -0.78 -10.03 4.72
CA GLY A 44 -0.78 -9.58 6.11
C GLY A 44 -2.17 -9.22 6.62
N ARG A 45 -2.32 -9.27 7.95
CA ARG A 45 -3.57 -9.03 8.69
C ARG A 45 -3.29 -8.28 9.99
N CYS A 46 -4.34 -7.76 10.63
CA CYS A 46 -4.27 -7.08 11.93
C CYS A 46 -3.32 -5.86 12.00
N GLY A 47 -3.03 -5.22 10.86
CA GLY A 47 -2.12 -4.08 10.82
C GLY A 47 -0.66 -4.41 11.12
N SER A 48 -0.24 -5.67 10.97
CA SER A 48 1.16 -6.09 11.10
C SER A 48 1.99 -5.71 9.87
N ASN A 49 3.24 -5.31 10.11
CA ASN A 49 4.23 -4.96 9.07
C ASN A 49 3.74 -3.85 8.13
N ILE A 50 3.06 -2.85 8.70
CA ILE A 50 2.61 -1.67 7.97
C ILE A 50 3.65 -0.58 8.15
N GLY A 51 4.06 0.06 7.06
CA GLY A 51 4.84 1.30 7.08
C GLY A 51 4.02 2.43 6.49
N LEU A 52 4.04 3.61 7.12
CA LEU A 52 3.44 4.83 6.61
C LEU A 52 4.55 5.84 6.33
N VAL A 53 4.63 6.30 5.09
CA VAL A 53 5.65 7.24 4.62
C VAL A 53 4.95 8.45 4.01
N ASP A 54 5.35 9.66 4.41
CA ASP A 54 4.82 10.89 3.84
C ASP A 54 5.51 11.28 2.52
N HIS A 55 5.02 12.34 1.89
CA HIS A 55 5.57 12.87 0.63
C HIS A 55 6.99 13.45 0.74
N GLN A 56 7.53 13.59 1.96
CA GLN A 56 8.89 14.05 2.23
C GLN A 56 9.81 12.88 2.60
N GLU A 57 9.36 11.64 2.38
CA GLU A 57 10.05 10.40 2.75
C GLU A 57 10.24 10.22 4.27
N ASN A 58 9.47 10.93 5.10
CA ASN A 58 9.48 10.68 6.55
C ASN A 58 8.61 9.47 6.89
N VAL A 59 9.14 8.60 7.74
CA VAL A 59 8.38 7.48 8.32
C VAL A 59 7.45 8.04 9.41
N LEU A 60 6.15 8.02 9.15
CA LEU A 60 5.10 8.47 10.08
C LEU A 60 4.76 7.39 11.13
N GLY A 61 4.97 6.13 10.79
CA GLY A 61 4.70 5.01 11.69
C GLY A 61 5.02 3.67 11.05
N GLU A 62 5.47 2.74 11.89
CA GLU A 62 5.75 1.37 11.51
C GLU A 62 5.18 0.41 12.55
N THR A 63 4.71 -0.74 12.09
CA THR A 63 4.31 -1.84 12.97
C THR A 63 5.16 -3.08 12.67
N SER A 64 5.53 -3.82 13.72
CA SER A 64 6.19 -5.11 13.57
C SER A 64 5.17 -6.25 13.40
N GLY A 65 5.66 -7.42 13.01
CA GLY A 65 4.82 -8.60 12.86
C GLY A 65 5.49 -9.72 12.07
N GLN A 66 4.72 -10.77 11.80
CA GLN A 66 5.23 -12.02 11.22
C GLN A 66 5.27 -12.05 9.68
N PHE A 67 5.08 -10.91 9.01
CA PHE A 67 4.93 -10.85 7.55
C PHE A 67 6.10 -10.15 6.83
N GLU A 68 7.25 -9.98 7.48
CA GLU A 68 8.42 -9.25 6.95
C GLU A 68 8.94 -9.78 5.60
N HIS A 69 8.73 -11.06 5.29
CA HIS A 69 9.25 -11.72 4.09
C HIS A 69 8.22 -11.82 2.94
N GLN A 70 7.08 -11.14 3.06
CA GLN A 70 6.06 -11.16 2.02
C GLN A 70 6.25 -10.03 1.01
N GLU A 71 5.76 -10.27 -0.21
CA GLU A 71 5.58 -9.20 -1.19
C GLU A 71 4.62 -8.14 -0.63
N ASN A 72 4.91 -6.89 -0.97
CA ASN A 72 4.17 -5.73 -0.50
C ASN A 72 3.41 -5.09 -1.66
N ILE A 73 2.37 -4.34 -1.31
CA ILE A 73 1.81 -3.30 -2.16
C ILE A 73 2.08 -1.95 -1.53
N TYR A 74 2.08 -0.93 -2.38
CA TYR A 74 2.23 0.47 -2.04
C TYR A 74 0.93 1.15 -2.39
N GLN A 75 0.27 1.76 -1.41
CA GLN A 75 -1.01 2.43 -1.60
C GLN A 75 -0.91 3.88 -1.15
N GLU A 76 -1.51 4.79 -1.90
CA GLU A 76 -1.61 6.22 -1.59
C GLU A 76 -2.14 6.48 -0.17
N LEU A 77 -1.57 7.49 0.48
CA LEU A 77 -1.87 7.87 1.86
C LEU A 77 -3.00 8.92 1.97
N TRP A 78 -3.18 9.77 0.97
CA TRP A 78 -4.09 10.93 0.98
C TRP A 78 -4.88 11.07 -0.31
#